data_AF-A0AA95DYN5-F1
#
_entry.id   AF-A0AA95DYN5-F1
#
_cell.length_a   1.000
_cell.length_b   1.000
_cell.length_c   1.000
_cell.angle_alpha   90.00
_cell.angle_beta   90.00
_cell.angle_gamma   90.00
#
_symmetry.space_group_name_H-M   'P 1'
#
loop_
_entity.id
_entity.type
_entity.pdbx_description
1 polymer ?
#
loop_
_entity_poly.entity_id
_entity_poly.type
_entity_poly.pdbx_seq_one_letter_code
_entity_poly.pdbx_strand_id
1 'polypeptide(L)'
;MAHELQTMAYVGETPWHGLGNELTPNQPIEVWAEQAGMDWTIESSDVSYYANHAAGGKLIMPFADNKVLYRSDTLEPLSVVSQRYQEVQPREILEFYRDLTEQADFELETAGVLKGGRKFWALAKTVFVKIVVTFFETKPPKSHSPQPA
;
A
#
# COMPACT_ATOMS: atom_id res chain seq x y z
N MET A 1 3.77 -2.87 -17.50
CA MET A 1 3.24 -3.59 -16.33
C MET A 1 4.37 -4.11 -15.44
N ALA A 2 5.36 -4.83 -15.96
CA ALA A 2 6.47 -5.34 -15.14
C ALA A 2 7.38 -4.23 -14.52
N HIS A 3 7.50 -3.07 -15.16
CA HIS A 3 8.34 -1.95 -14.66
C HIS A 3 7.81 -1.25 -13.39
N GLU A 4 6.59 -1.57 -12.94
CA GLU A 4 6.00 -1.01 -11.71
C GLU A 4 6.05 -1.99 -10.53
N LEU A 5 6.52 -3.23 -10.76
CA LEU A 5 6.77 -4.22 -9.72
C LEU A 5 8.06 -3.85 -9.00
N GLN A 6 7.96 -3.56 -7.70
CA GLN A 6 9.13 -3.42 -6.84
C GLN A 6 9.57 -4.80 -6.36
N THR A 7 8.69 -5.45 -5.61
CA THR A 7 8.97 -6.74 -4.96
C THR A 7 7.66 -7.53 -4.87
N MET A 8 7.75 -8.84 -5.04
CA MET A 8 6.63 -9.76 -4.82
C MET A 8 7.16 -11.14 -4.43
N ALA A 9 6.34 -11.90 -3.72
CA ALA A 9 6.57 -13.30 -3.40
C ALA A 9 5.44 -14.17 -3.96
N TYR A 10 5.75 -15.42 -4.30
CA TYR A 10 4.78 -16.37 -4.85
C TYR A 10 5.07 -17.81 -4.42
N VAL A 11 4.05 -18.66 -4.45
CA VAL A 11 4.13 -20.11 -4.27
C VAL A 11 3.62 -20.79 -5.53
N GLY A 12 4.31 -21.85 -5.97
CA GLY A 12 3.88 -22.67 -7.10
C GLY A 12 4.46 -22.21 -8.43
N GLU A 13 3.62 -22.00 -9.44
CA GLU A 13 4.10 -21.69 -10.79
C GLU A 13 4.78 -20.31 -10.85
N THR A 14 5.95 -20.28 -11.51
CA THR A 14 6.68 -19.03 -11.75
C THR A 14 5.82 -18.05 -12.53
N PRO A 15 5.66 -16.79 -12.04
CA PRO A 15 4.93 -15.75 -12.75
C PRO A 15 5.47 -15.54 -14.17
N TRP A 16 4.59 -15.18 -15.11
CA TRP A 16 4.92 -15.02 -16.53
C TRP A 16 6.08 -14.05 -16.82
N HIS A 17 6.35 -13.09 -15.94
CA HIS A 17 7.45 -12.15 -16.07
C HIS A 17 8.78 -12.65 -15.45
N GLY A 18 8.77 -13.80 -14.76
CA GLY A 18 9.95 -14.41 -14.15
C GLY A 18 10.59 -13.61 -13.01
N LEU A 19 9.85 -12.69 -12.38
CA LEU A 19 10.33 -11.87 -11.26
C LEU A 19 9.61 -12.29 -9.98
N GLY A 20 10.23 -12.00 -8.83
CA GLY A 20 9.67 -12.29 -7.51
C GLY A 20 10.41 -13.41 -6.79
N ASN A 21 10.10 -13.54 -5.50
CA ASN A 21 10.71 -14.50 -4.60
C ASN A 21 9.82 -15.74 -4.49
N GLU A 22 10.34 -16.89 -4.90
CA GLU A 22 9.65 -18.17 -4.74
C GLU A 22 9.69 -18.60 -3.28
N LEU A 23 8.52 -18.97 -2.76
CA LEU A 23 8.32 -19.50 -1.42
C LEU A 23 7.83 -20.94 -1.51
N THR A 24 8.19 -21.74 -0.50
CA THR A 24 7.50 -23.01 -0.30
C THR A 24 6.09 -22.76 0.26
N PRO A 25 5.13 -23.69 0.09
CA PRO A 25 3.81 -23.57 0.72
C PRO A 25 3.88 -23.44 2.25
N ASN A 26 2.84 -22.87 2.86
CA ASN A 26 2.65 -22.75 4.31
C ASN A 26 3.74 -22.00 5.08
N GLN A 27 4.41 -21.05 4.42
CA GLN A 27 5.35 -20.14 5.08
C GLN A 27 4.61 -19.16 6.01
N PRO A 28 5.20 -18.77 7.16
CA PRO A 28 4.60 -17.81 8.07
C PRO A 28 4.51 -16.42 7.43
N ILE A 29 3.57 -15.59 7.90
CA ILE A 29 3.29 -14.28 7.31
C ILE A 29 4.49 -13.33 7.39
N GLU A 30 5.40 -13.51 8.35
CA GLU A 30 6.63 -12.73 8.48
C GLU A 30 7.54 -12.96 7.26
N VAL A 31 7.66 -14.21 6.80
CA VAL A 31 8.43 -14.56 5.60
C VAL A 31 7.76 -13.95 4.37
N TRP A 32 6.42 -13.97 4.31
CA TRP A 32 5.69 -13.28 3.24
C TRP A 32 5.92 -11.77 3.26
N ALA A 33 5.91 -11.14 4.43
CA ALA A 33 6.12 -9.70 4.57
C ALA A 33 7.49 -9.30 4.03
N GLU A 34 8.54 -10.02 4.43
CA GLU A 34 9.90 -9.75 3.96
C GLU A 34 10.02 -10.00 2.45
N GLN A 35 9.63 -11.19 1.98
CA GLN A 35 9.85 -11.61 0.60
C GLN A 35 8.93 -10.91 -0.40
N ALA A 36 7.76 -10.42 0.02
CA ALA A 36 6.88 -9.60 -0.82
C ALA A 36 7.26 -8.10 -0.79
N GLY A 37 8.20 -7.68 0.08
CA GLY A 37 8.57 -6.27 0.26
C GLY A 37 7.52 -5.45 1.03
N MET A 38 6.81 -6.10 1.93
CA MET A 38 5.74 -5.56 2.78
C MET A 38 6.16 -5.43 4.26
N ASP A 39 7.41 -5.74 4.62
CA ASP A 39 7.94 -5.62 6.00
C ASP A 39 8.33 -4.18 6.36
N TRP A 40 7.32 -3.30 6.41
CA TRP A 40 7.44 -1.90 6.80
C TRP A 40 6.07 -1.35 7.18
N THR A 41 6.06 -0.17 7.82
CA THR A 41 4.82 0.52 8.26
C THR A 41 4.60 1.82 7.51
N ILE A 42 3.34 2.12 7.24
CA ILE A 42 2.92 3.43 6.74
C ILE A 42 2.88 4.37 7.95
N GLU A 43 3.75 5.37 7.92
CA GLU A 43 3.80 6.46 8.89
C GLU A 43 3.14 7.72 8.32
N SER A 44 2.79 8.67 9.19
CA SER A 44 2.20 9.93 8.76
C SER A 44 2.77 11.16 9.46
N SER A 45 2.80 12.29 8.75
CA SER A 45 3.26 13.57 9.26
C SER A 45 2.47 14.74 8.65
N ASP A 46 2.42 15.87 9.35
CA ASP A 46 1.75 17.07 8.86
C ASP A 46 2.46 17.66 7.63
N VAL A 47 1.67 18.13 6.68
CA VAL A 47 2.21 18.77 5.47
C VAL A 47 2.42 20.26 5.70
N SER A 48 3.59 20.76 5.31
CA SER A 48 3.87 22.19 5.18
C SER A 48 4.40 22.50 3.79
N TYR A 49 4.13 23.70 3.28
CA TYR A 49 4.57 24.14 1.96
C TYR A 49 5.28 25.49 2.03
N TYR A 50 6.19 25.71 1.08
CA TYR A 50 6.86 27.00 0.92
C TYR A 50 5.98 27.94 0.11
N ALA A 51 5.75 29.14 0.63
CA ALA A 51 5.08 30.22 -0.07
C ALA A 51 6.00 31.44 -0.17
N ASN A 52 5.87 32.20 -1.25
CA ASN A 52 6.58 33.47 -1.40
C ASN A 52 5.69 34.59 -0.87
N HIS A 53 6.24 35.42 0.02
CA HIS A 53 5.56 36.62 0.50
C HIS A 53 5.69 37.75 -0.52
N ALA A 54 4.62 38.52 -0.74
CA ALA A 54 4.59 39.60 -1.73
C ALA A 54 5.63 40.71 -1.47
N ALA A 55 6.01 40.94 -0.20
CA ALA A 55 7.04 41.90 0.18
C ALA A 55 8.48 41.33 0.17
N GLY A 56 8.68 40.15 -0.40
CA GLY A 56 9.94 39.40 -0.32
C GLY A 56 10.01 38.51 0.93
N GLY A 57 10.61 37.33 0.77
CA GLY A 57 10.76 36.32 1.83
C GLY A 57 10.06 34.99 1.52
N LYS A 58 10.63 33.89 2.02
CA LYS A 58 10.03 32.54 1.98
C LYS A 58 9.33 32.26 3.30
N LEU A 59 8.05 31.92 3.24
CA LEU A 59 7.25 31.47 4.38
C LEU A 59 7.07 29.96 4.34
N ILE A 60 7.02 29.33 5.51
CA ILE A 60 6.59 27.93 5.66
C ILE A 60 5.15 27.99 6.18
N MET A 61 4.22 27.53 5.37
CA MET A 61 2.79 27.55 5.68
C MET A 61 2.32 26.12 5.95
N PRO A 62 1.55 25.89 7.03
CA PRO A 62 0.96 24.58 7.27
C PRO A 62 -0.15 24.31 6.26
N PHE A 63 -0.34 23.04 5.89
CA PHE A 63 -1.51 22.55 5.18
C PHE A 63 -2.33 21.66 6.12
N ALA A 64 -2.98 22.28 7.11
CA ALA A 64 -3.52 21.62 8.29
C ALA A 64 -4.51 20.47 8.01
N ASP A 65 -5.28 20.54 6.92
CA ASP A 65 -6.26 19.52 6.55
C ASP A 65 -5.62 18.29 5.87
N ASN A 66 -4.30 18.28 5.71
CA ASN A 66 -3.56 17.26 4.98
C ASN A 66 -2.38 16.70 5.78
N LYS A 67 -2.21 15.39 5.66
CA LYS A 67 -1.05 14.64 6.14
C LYS A 67 -0.36 13.94 4.97
N VAL A 68 0.95 13.77 5.04
CA VAL A 68 1.71 12.93 4.12
C VAL A 68 1.84 11.54 4.72
N LEU A 69 1.58 10.52 3.93
CA LEU A 69 1.92 9.14 4.24
C LEU A 69 3.29 8.82 3.66
N TYR A 70 4.14 8.13 4.42
CA TYR A 70 5.47 7.75 3.99
C TYR A 70 5.88 6.39 4.57
N ARG A 71 6.90 5.77 4.00
CA ARG A 71 7.41 4.48 4.47
C ARG A 71 8.33 4.66 5.68
N SER A 72 8.21 3.83 6.70
CA SER A 72 9.12 3.88 7.86
C SER A 72 10.56 3.47 7.55
N ASP A 73 10.79 2.64 6.54
CA ASP A 73 12.10 2.11 6.19
C ASP A 73 12.94 3.05 5.32
N THR A 74 12.35 3.65 4.28
CA THR A 74 13.05 4.50 3.31
C THR A 74 12.74 5.98 3.47
N LEU A 75 11.72 6.34 4.27
CA LEU A 75 11.16 7.68 4.37
C LEU A 75 10.60 8.23 3.04
N GLU A 76 10.43 7.36 2.04
CA GLU A 76 9.88 7.77 0.75
C GLU A 76 8.40 8.16 0.89
N PRO A 77 7.99 9.30 0.31
CA PRO A 77 6.60 9.73 0.36
C PRO A 77 5.72 8.84 -0.53
N LEU A 78 4.59 8.41 0.03
CA LEU A 78 3.59 7.61 -0.66
C LEU A 78 2.52 8.51 -1.27
N SER A 79 1.86 9.32 -0.45
CA SER A 79 0.77 10.20 -0.89
C SER A 79 0.48 11.30 0.12
N VAL A 80 -0.16 12.38 -0.34
CA VAL A 80 -0.75 13.39 0.54
C VAL A 80 -2.25 13.14 0.59
N VAL A 81 -2.74 12.89 1.79
CA VAL A 81 -4.14 12.53 2.06
C VAL A 81 -4.76 13.56 3.01
N SER A 82 -6.09 13.51 3.16
CA SER A 82 -6.75 14.32 4.20
C SER A 82 -6.43 13.78 5.60
N GLN A 83 -6.48 14.62 6.63
CA GLN A 83 -6.28 14.18 8.02
C GLN A 83 -7.18 13.01 8.45
N ARG A 84 -8.42 12.95 7.94
CA ARG A 84 -9.39 11.88 8.24
C ARG A 84 -9.14 10.56 7.50
N TYR A 85 -8.15 10.49 6.61
CA TYR A 85 -7.86 9.28 5.85
C TYR A 85 -7.42 8.16 6.78
N GLN A 86 -7.94 6.96 6.56
CA GLN A 86 -7.58 5.75 7.29
C GLN A 86 -6.70 4.90 6.38
N GLU A 87 -5.42 4.82 6.71
CA GLU A 87 -4.49 3.90 6.08
C GLU A 87 -4.76 2.45 6.49
N VAL A 88 -4.50 1.52 5.57
CA VAL A 88 -4.44 0.08 5.85
C VAL A 88 -2.98 -0.31 5.73
N GLN A 89 -2.44 -0.89 6.79
CA GLN A 89 -1.03 -1.27 6.88
C GLN A 89 -0.74 -2.49 5.99
N PRO A 90 0.48 -2.61 5.43
CA PRO A 90 0.87 -3.77 4.63
C PRO A 90 0.68 -5.09 5.39
N ARG A 91 1.03 -5.10 6.69
CA ARG A 91 0.86 -6.26 7.56
C ARG A 91 -0.59 -6.65 7.78
N GLU A 92 -1.50 -5.68 7.92
CA GLU A 92 -2.94 -5.97 8.07
C GLU A 92 -3.51 -6.70 6.85
N ILE A 93 -2.98 -6.44 5.65
CA ILE A 93 -3.37 -7.16 4.44
C ILE A 93 -2.96 -8.63 4.55
N LEU A 94 -1.72 -8.93 4.95
CA LEU A 94 -1.25 -10.30 5.11
C LEU A 94 -1.99 -11.04 6.22
N GLU A 95 -2.28 -10.35 7.33
CA GLU A 95 -3.04 -10.91 8.44
C GLU A 95 -4.48 -11.23 8.05
N PHE A 96 -5.14 -10.36 7.26
CA PHE A 96 -6.45 -10.66 6.69
C PHE A 96 -6.43 -11.98 5.88
N TYR A 97 -5.38 -12.22 5.11
CA TYR A 97 -5.24 -13.47 4.37
C TYR A 97 -4.95 -14.67 5.27
N ARG A 98 -4.13 -14.53 6.32
CA ARG A 98 -3.93 -15.59 7.32
C ARG A 98 -5.26 -15.99 7.95
N ASP A 99 -6.04 -15.01 8.41
CA ASP A 99 -7.32 -15.28 9.05
C ASP A 99 -8.31 -15.97 8.08
N LEU A 100 -8.25 -15.64 6.78
CA LEU A 100 -9.00 -16.36 5.73
C LEU A 100 -8.50 -17.80 5.53
N THR A 101 -7.19 -18.04 5.56
CA THR A 101 -6.62 -19.40 5.45
C THR A 101 -6.91 -20.30 6.65
N GLU A 102 -7.13 -19.70 7.83
CA GLU A 102 -7.48 -20.45 9.05
C GLU A 102 -8.96 -20.85 9.08
N GLN A 103 -9.85 -20.04 8.49
CA GLN A 103 -11.30 -20.26 8.54
C GLN A 103 -11.84 -21.04 7.33
N ALA A 104 -11.09 -21.09 6.23
CA ALA A 104 -11.44 -21.83 5.03
C ALA A 104 -10.17 -22.33 4.32
N ASP A 105 -10.27 -23.40 3.53
CA ASP A 105 -9.15 -24.01 2.78
C ASP A 105 -8.62 -23.08 1.67
N PHE A 106 -8.07 -21.93 2.06
CA PHE A 106 -7.38 -20.97 1.23
C PHE A 106 -5.89 -21.06 1.52
N GLU A 107 -5.09 -20.88 0.48
CA GLU A 107 -3.64 -20.76 0.59
C GLU A 107 -3.22 -19.45 -0.07
N LEU A 108 -2.35 -18.69 0.61
CA LEU A 108 -1.75 -17.50 0.04
C LEU A 108 -0.87 -17.93 -1.15
N GLU A 109 -1.22 -17.48 -2.34
CA GLU A 109 -0.56 -17.86 -3.60
C GLU A 109 0.48 -16.83 -3.99
N THR A 110 0.17 -15.55 -3.80
CA THR A 110 1.04 -14.46 -4.25
C THR A 110 0.77 -13.18 -3.47
N ALA A 111 1.80 -12.40 -3.15
CA ALA A 111 1.66 -11.08 -2.55
C ALA A 111 2.75 -10.14 -3.08
N GLY A 112 2.49 -8.84 -3.11
CA GLY A 112 3.49 -7.89 -3.57
C GLY A 112 3.14 -6.43 -3.49
N VAL A 113 4.13 -5.63 -3.85
CA VAL A 113 4.11 -4.17 -3.82
C VAL A 113 4.30 -3.61 -5.22
N LEU A 114 3.45 -2.64 -5.55
CA LEU A 114 3.49 -1.91 -6.81
C LEU A 114 3.72 -0.41 -6.54
N LYS A 115 4.27 0.27 -7.54
CA LYS A 115 4.37 1.75 -7.57
C LYS A 115 5.07 2.36 -6.35
N GLY A 116 6.17 1.78 -5.88
CA GLY A 116 6.93 2.42 -4.80
C GLY A 116 6.36 2.20 -3.39
N GLY A 117 5.48 1.22 -3.17
CA GLY A 117 4.75 1.10 -1.89
C GLY A 117 3.37 1.73 -1.88
N ARG A 118 2.94 2.38 -2.98
CA ARG A 118 1.62 3.04 -3.04
C ARG A 118 0.46 2.06 -3.26
N LYS A 119 0.75 0.83 -3.69
CA LYS A 119 -0.27 -0.19 -3.93
C LYS A 119 0.22 -1.53 -3.45
N PHE A 120 -0.66 -2.23 -2.75
CA PHE A 120 -0.45 -3.58 -2.24
C PHE A 120 -1.50 -4.51 -2.81
N TRP A 121 -1.12 -5.77 -2.96
CA TRP A 121 -2.01 -6.80 -3.42
C TRP A 121 -1.58 -8.15 -2.87
N ALA A 122 -2.56 -9.02 -2.70
CA ALA A 122 -2.35 -10.42 -2.42
C ALA A 122 -3.44 -11.24 -3.13
N LEU A 123 -3.11 -12.50 -3.42
CA LEU A 123 -4.01 -13.48 -4.00
C LEU A 123 -3.95 -14.72 -3.13
N ALA A 124 -5.14 -15.22 -2.79
CA ALA A 124 -5.29 -16.55 -2.23
C ALA A 124 -6.05 -17.45 -3.19
N LYS A 125 -5.62 -18.70 -3.24
CA LYS A 125 -6.27 -19.77 -4.00
C LYS A 125 -7.07 -20.64 -3.05
N THR A 126 -8.28 -21.00 -3.43
CA THR A 126 -9.01 -22.12 -2.81
C THR A 126 -9.25 -23.22 -3.86
N VAL A 127 -9.72 -24.37 -3.41
CA VAL A 127 -10.06 -25.55 -4.22
C VAL A 127 -11.04 -25.26 -5.37
N PHE A 128 -11.83 -24.17 -5.29
CA PHE A 128 -12.86 -23.86 -6.30
C PHE A 128 -12.79 -22.45 -6.92
N VAL A 129 -12.07 -21.48 -6.33
CA VAL A 129 -12.10 -20.05 -6.73
C VAL A 129 -10.76 -19.35 -6.41
N LYS A 130 -10.37 -18.34 -7.18
CA LYS A 130 -9.29 -17.39 -6.82
C LYS A 130 -9.90 -16.10 -6.31
N ILE A 131 -9.48 -15.63 -5.13
CA ILE A 131 -9.89 -14.32 -4.60
C ILE A 131 -8.73 -13.34 -4.79
N VAL A 132 -8.99 -12.29 -5.57
CA VAL A 132 -8.07 -11.17 -5.75
C VAL A 132 -8.58 -10.00 -4.94
N VAL A 133 -7.85 -9.59 -3.91
CA VAL A 133 -8.11 -8.33 -3.22
C VAL A 133 -7.03 -7.35 -3.63
N THR A 134 -7.44 -6.29 -4.32
CA THR A 134 -6.55 -5.17 -4.65
C THR A 134 -6.95 -3.97 -3.82
N PHE A 135 -6.05 -3.52 -2.96
CA PHE A 135 -6.25 -2.28 -2.22
C PHE A 135 -5.83 -1.12 -3.10
N PHE A 136 -6.82 -0.35 -3.55
CA PHE A 136 -6.60 0.90 -4.26
C PHE A 136 -6.80 2.07 -3.32
N GLU A 137 -5.88 3.02 -3.39
CA GLU A 137 -6.09 4.37 -2.86
C GLU A 137 -7.32 4.98 -3.53
N THR A 138 -8.42 5.15 -2.79
CA THR A 138 -9.58 5.89 -3.27
C THR A 138 -9.31 7.38 -3.15
N LYS A 139 -9.23 8.09 -4.29
CA LYS A 139 -9.24 9.57 -4.27
C LYS A 139 -10.52 10.02 -3.55
N PRO A 140 -10.44 10.93 -2.56
CA PRO A 140 -11.63 11.46 -1.93
C PRO A 140 -12.51 12.15 -2.99
N PRO A 141 -13.85 12.06 -2.89
CA PRO A 141 -14.74 12.77 -3.80
C PRO A 141 -14.47 14.27 -3.72
N LYS A 142 -14.37 14.93 -4.89
CA LYS A 142 -14.24 16.38 -4.96
C LYS A 142 -15.45 17.00 -4.26
N SER A 143 -15.23 17.74 -3.17
CA SER A 143 -16.27 18.59 -2.60
C SER A 143 -16.65 19.65 -3.64
N HIS A 144 -17.89 19.58 -4.14
CA HIS A 144 -18.47 20.71 -4.85
C HIS A 144 -18.90 21.74 -3.80
N SER A 145 -18.12 22.82 -3.69
CA SER A 145 -18.56 24.02 -2.98
C SER A 145 -19.75 24.60 -3.76
N PRO A 146 -20.89 24.92 -3.11
CA PRO A 146 -21.99 25.59 -3.79
C PRO A 146 -21.55 27.00 -4.22
N GLN A 147 -21.73 27.31 -5.49
CA GLN A 147 -21.51 28.65 -6.04
C GLN A 147 -22.55 29.61 -5.43
N PRO A 148 -22.13 30.78 -4.90
CA PRO A 148 -23.09 31.79 -4.45
C PRO A 148 -23.84 32.38 -5.65
N ALA A 149 -25.14 32.59 -5.46
CA ALA A 149 -26.07 33.21 -6.40
C ALA A 149 -25.82 34.71 -6.59
#